data_AF-A0A2M8E8D8-F1
#
_entry.id   AF-A0A2M8E8D8-F1
#
_cell.length_a   1.000
_cell.length_b   1.000
_cell.length_c   1.000
_cell.angle_alpha   90.00
_cell.angle_beta   90.00
_cell.angle_gamma   90.00
#
_symmetry.space_group_name_H-M   'P 1'
#
loop_
_entity.id
_entity.type
_entity.pdbx_description
1 polymer ?
#
loop_
_entity_poly.entity_id
_entity_poly.type
_entity_poly.pdbx_seq_one_letter_code
_entity_poly.pdbx_strand_id
1 'polypeptide(L)'
;MTQDDWQALKPETIRGCMYEGRYFGFYNDGVAKCFILDPANPNGMYFLDFGIDALHVDDLQDALFVLDGINIQKFDAGVAKTVTFKSKLFHQPKPVPNFGCAQVTGSQTVGNPATFKLYVDGVLKHTQSVTSSNPFRLPGGFHGVDFQVEVSTTSDIQMVAMAHTMTELAQT
;
A
#
# COMPACT_ATOMS: atom_id res chain seq x y z
N MET A 1 -10.20 13.01 9.62
CA MET A 1 -9.01 13.64 10.20
C MET A 1 -9.47 14.64 11.24
N THR A 2 -8.96 14.54 12.46
CA THR A 2 -9.23 15.48 13.54
C THR A 2 -8.27 16.68 13.50
N GLN A 3 -8.50 17.70 14.33
CA GLN A 3 -7.58 18.84 14.45
C GLN A 3 -6.21 18.39 14.97
N ASP A 4 -6.17 17.47 15.94
CA ASP A 4 -4.93 16.96 16.52
C ASP A 4 -4.12 16.17 15.48
N ASP A 5 -4.79 15.34 14.68
CA ASP A 5 -4.14 14.62 13.57
C ASP A 5 -3.50 15.58 12.57
N TRP A 6 -4.18 16.69 12.24
CA TRP A 6 -3.67 17.69 11.32
C TRP A 6 -2.45 18.42 11.87
N GLN A 7 -2.48 18.80 13.15
CA GLN A 7 -1.34 19.46 13.80
C GLN A 7 -0.14 18.52 13.93
N ALA A 8 -0.36 17.21 14.08
CA ALA A 8 0.72 16.23 14.11
C ALA A 8 1.51 16.16 12.79
N LEU A 9 0.93 16.57 11.67
CA LEU A 9 1.61 16.66 10.37
C LEU A 9 2.53 17.88 10.25
N LYS A 10 2.53 18.80 11.22
CA LYS A 10 3.24 20.10 11.16
C LYS A 10 2.88 20.88 9.89
N PRO A 11 1.64 21.39 9.79
CA PRO A 11 1.08 21.91 8.54
C PRO A 11 1.88 23.09 7.94
N GLU A 12 2.63 23.82 8.75
CA GLU A 12 3.54 24.89 8.32
C GLU A 12 4.69 24.38 7.43
N THR A 13 5.04 23.10 7.53
CA THR A 13 6.05 22.45 6.70
C THR A 13 5.49 21.94 5.38
N ILE A 14 4.16 21.94 5.21
CA ILE A 14 3.53 21.35 4.03
C ILE A 14 3.95 22.12 2.78
N ARG A 15 4.41 21.36 1.80
CA ARG A 15 4.62 21.77 0.41
C ARG A 15 3.76 20.85 -0.44
N GLY A 16 2.89 21.43 -1.25
CA GLY A 16 2.00 20.61 -2.06
C GLY A 16 1.69 21.19 -3.42
N CYS A 17 1.31 20.29 -4.33
CA CYS A 17 0.84 20.59 -5.67
C CYS A 17 -0.33 19.69 -6.03
N MET A 18 -1.11 20.15 -7.03
CA MET A 18 -1.99 19.27 -7.78
C MET A 18 -1.20 18.66 -8.94
N TYR A 19 -1.28 17.34 -9.09
CA TYR A 19 -0.72 16.61 -10.22
C TYR A 19 -1.64 15.42 -10.56
N GLU A 20 -2.00 15.27 -11.83
CA GLU A 20 -2.93 14.23 -12.32
C GLU A 20 -4.23 14.10 -11.51
N GLY A 21 -4.81 15.24 -11.11
CA GLY A 21 -6.07 15.28 -10.34
C GLY A 21 -5.93 14.86 -8.87
N ARG A 22 -4.70 14.64 -8.37
CA ARG A 22 -4.41 14.33 -6.97
C ARG A 22 -3.60 15.45 -6.34
N TYR A 23 -3.89 15.75 -5.07
CA TYR A 23 -3.10 16.69 -4.29
C TYR A 23 -2.02 15.92 -3.53
N PHE A 24 -0.76 16.28 -3.75
CA PHE A 24 0.37 15.77 -3.00
C PHE A 24 0.73 16.78 -1.92
N GLY A 25 0.79 16.35 -0.66
CA GLY A 25 1.22 17.15 0.47
C GLY A 25 2.45 16.53 1.13
N PHE A 26 3.62 17.07 0.83
CA PHE A 26 4.87 16.68 1.48
C PHE A 26 5.05 17.48 2.75
N TYR A 27 5.38 16.81 3.85
CA TYR A 27 5.50 17.42 5.18
C TYR A 27 6.67 16.80 5.94
N ASN A 28 7.12 17.49 6.99
CA ASN A 28 8.22 17.02 7.82
C ASN A 28 7.87 17.16 9.31
N ASP A 29 7.51 16.02 9.92
CA ASP A 29 7.23 15.91 11.35
C ASP A 29 8.50 15.62 12.20
N GLY A 30 9.67 15.61 11.57
CA GLY A 30 10.92 15.03 12.06
C GLY A 30 11.48 14.02 11.06
N VAL A 31 10.61 13.45 10.23
CA VAL A 31 10.94 12.64 9.05
C VAL A 31 10.14 13.18 7.86
N ALA A 32 10.77 13.31 6.69
CA ALA A 32 10.08 13.74 5.48
C ALA A 32 9.11 12.64 5.00
N LYS A 33 7.84 13.01 4.80
CA LYS A 33 6.73 12.12 4.42
C LYS A 33 5.81 12.80 3.42
N CYS A 34 4.87 12.04 2.87
CA CYS A 34 3.87 12.54 1.94
C CYS A 34 2.49 12.02 2.31
N PHE A 35 1.46 12.82 2.06
CA PHE A 35 0.11 12.31 1.89
C PHE A 35 -0.44 12.69 0.52
N ILE A 36 -1.26 11.83 -0.06
CA ILE A 36 -2.00 12.06 -1.28
C ILE A 36 -3.46 12.22 -0.92
N LEU A 37 -4.11 13.27 -1.44
CA LEU A 37 -5.55 13.43 -1.44
C LEU A 37 -6.07 13.28 -2.85
N ASP A 38 -7.04 12.38 -3.03
CA ASP A 38 -7.86 12.27 -4.21
C ASP A 38 -9.18 13.04 -3.96
N PRO A 39 -9.34 14.25 -4.54
CA PRO A 39 -10.53 15.07 -4.31
C PRO A 39 -11.82 14.44 -4.87
N ALA A 40 -11.72 13.49 -5.80
CA ALA A 40 -12.86 12.79 -6.36
C ALA A 40 -13.38 11.68 -5.44
N ASN A 41 -12.58 11.24 -4.46
CA ASN A 41 -12.94 10.19 -3.51
C ASN A 41 -12.91 10.73 -2.07
N PRO A 42 -14.06 10.80 -1.36
CA PRO A 42 -14.11 11.25 0.02
C PRO A 42 -13.22 10.45 1.00
N ASN A 43 -12.88 9.20 0.66
CA ASN A 43 -11.98 8.35 1.44
C ASN A 43 -10.56 8.28 0.86
N GLY A 44 -10.25 9.12 -0.14
CA GLY A 44 -9.03 9.07 -0.94
C GLY A 44 -7.82 9.75 -0.31
N MET A 45 -7.61 9.60 1.00
CA MET A 45 -6.39 10.08 1.67
C MET A 45 -5.44 8.92 1.94
N TYR A 46 -4.24 9.00 1.37
CA TYR A 46 -3.22 7.96 1.47
C TYR A 46 -1.93 8.54 2.05
N PHE A 47 -1.32 7.87 3.00
CA PHE A 47 -0.02 8.28 3.58
C PHE A 47 1.10 7.44 2.98
N LEU A 48 2.21 8.10 2.69
CA LEU A 48 3.43 7.52 2.12
C LEU A 48 4.61 7.88 3.02
N ASP A 49 5.55 6.95 3.10
CA ASP A 49 6.72 6.99 3.97
C ASP A 49 7.96 7.62 3.32
N PHE A 50 7.80 8.22 2.14
CA PHE A 50 8.83 9.05 1.51
C PHE A 50 8.41 10.51 1.48
N GLY A 51 9.41 11.39 1.57
CA GLY A 51 9.25 12.83 1.40
C GLY A 51 10.30 13.39 0.45
N ILE A 52 10.08 14.64 0.04
CA ILE A 52 10.94 15.40 -0.88
C ILE A 52 11.03 16.84 -0.39
N ASP A 53 12.11 17.54 -0.74
CA ASP A 53 12.40 18.88 -0.21
C ASP A 53 11.67 19.98 -0.97
N ALA A 54 11.52 19.82 -2.28
CA ALA A 54 10.85 20.77 -3.15
C ALA A 54 10.21 20.05 -4.35
N LEU A 55 9.17 20.68 -4.89
CA LEU A 55 8.40 20.17 -6.01
C LEU A 55 8.09 21.28 -7.01
N HIS A 56 8.03 20.93 -8.28
CA HIS A 56 7.67 21.82 -9.36
C HIS A 56 6.88 21.07 -10.42
N VAL A 57 5.67 21.55 -10.71
CA VAL A 57 4.86 21.05 -11.83
C VAL A 57 5.22 21.90 -13.05
N ASP A 58 5.64 21.24 -14.11
CA ASP A 58 5.83 21.83 -15.43
C ASP A 58 4.60 21.53 -16.29
N ASP A 59 3.76 22.54 -16.49
CA ASP A 59 2.52 22.43 -17.28
C ASP A 59 2.77 22.19 -18.78
N LEU A 60 3.96 22.54 -19.29
CA LEU A 60 4.31 22.37 -20.70
C LEU A 60 4.71 20.92 -20.99
N GLN A 61 5.38 20.29 -20.02
CA GLN A 61 5.84 18.90 -20.11
C GLN A 61 4.89 17.90 -19.48
N ASP A 62 3.82 18.37 -18.83
CA ASP A 62 2.89 17.57 -18.03
C ASP A 62 3.63 16.66 -17.03
N ALA A 63 4.61 17.24 -16.35
CA ALA A 63 5.56 16.52 -15.52
C ALA A 63 5.72 17.16 -14.14
N LEU A 64 5.80 16.31 -13.12
CA LEU A 64 6.19 16.72 -11.77
C LEU A 64 7.69 16.47 -11.59
N PHE A 65 8.43 17.51 -11.24
CA PHE A 65 9.82 17.41 -10.81
C PHE A 65 9.92 17.53 -9.29
N VAL A 66 10.77 16.71 -8.69
CA VAL A 66 11.03 16.68 -7.25
C VAL A 66 12.52 16.87 -6.97
N LEU A 67 12.82 17.56 -5.87
CA LEU A 67 14.17 17.69 -5.32
C LEU A 67 14.35 16.65 -4.22
N ASP A 68 15.26 15.71 -4.45
CA ASP A 68 15.71 14.72 -3.46
C ASP A 68 17.17 15.01 -3.11
N GLY A 69 17.38 15.71 -2.00
CA GLY A 69 18.67 16.24 -1.58
C GLY A 69 19.21 17.29 -2.56
N ILE A 70 20.13 16.88 -3.43
CA ILE A 70 20.74 17.76 -4.45
C ILE A 70 20.31 17.42 -5.89
N ASN A 71 19.52 16.36 -6.06
CA ASN A 71 19.14 15.87 -7.38
C ASN A 71 17.73 16.33 -7.72
N ILE A 72 17.59 16.94 -8.89
CA ILE A 72 16.27 17.16 -9.49
C ILE A 72 15.93 15.91 -10.29
N GLN A 73 14.81 15.29 -9.96
CA GLN A 73 14.33 14.07 -10.58
C GLN A 73 12.91 14.25 -11.08
N LYS A 74 12.57 13.56 -12.18
CA LYS A 74 11.19 13.45 -12.61
C LYS A 74 10.46 12.46 -11.69
N PHE A 75 9.30 12.86 -11.18
CA PHE A 75 8.41 11.99 -10.42
C PHE A 75 7.81 10.91 -11.33
N ASP A 76 7.49 9.75 -10.75
CA ASP A 76 7.00 8.57 -11.48
C ASP A 76 7.90 8.16 -12.66
N ALA A 77 9.22 8.27 -12.47
CA ALA A 77 10.22 7.88 -13.44
C ALA A 77 11.33 7.04 -12.80
N GLY A 78 11.93 6.15 -13.59
CA GLY A 78 13.05 5.31 -13.18
C GLY A 78 12.64 3.93 -12.67
N VAL A 79 13.39 3.41 -11.70
CA VAL A 79 13.16 2.07 -11.15
C VAL A 79 12.04 2.10 -10.12
N ALA A 80 11.06 1.22 -10.27
CA ALA A 80 9.93 1.10 -9.36
C ALA A 80 10.40 0.87 -7.92
N LYS A 81 9.86 1.65 -6.98
CA LYS A 81 10.13 1.49 -5.55
C LYS A 81 9.29 0.34 -4.98
N THR A 82 9.81 -0.31 -3.94
CA THR A 82 9.04 -1.32 -3.22
C THR A 82 8.01 -0.64 -2.35
N VAL A 83 6.74 -0.97 -2.55
CA VAL A 83 5.64 -0.57 -1.68
C VAL A 83 5.29 -1.70 -0.74
N THR A 84 5.02 -1.39 0.52
CA THR A 84 4.44 -2.33 1.49
C THR A 84 3.06 -1.85 1.90
N PHE A 85 2.04 -2.60 1.53
CA PHE A 85 0.67 -2.38 2.00
C PHE A 85 0.35 -3.35 3.12
N LYS A 86 -0.23 -2.85 4.21
CA LYS A 86 -0.76 -3.67 5.31
C LYS A 86 -2.23 -3.36 5.52
N SER A 87 -3.08 -4.39 5.50
CA SER A 87 -4.51 -4.20 5.63
C SER A 87 -4.91 -3.76 7.04
N LYS A 88 -6.16 -3.32 7.21
CA LYS A 88 -6.79 -3.28 8.53
C LYS A 88 -6.86 -4.69 9.15
N LEU A 89 -7.14 -4.74 10.44
CA LEU A 89 -7.48 -5.98 11.14
C LEU A 89 -8.91 -6.41 10.77
N PHE A 90 -9.06 -7.67 10.37
CA PHE A 90 -10.34 -8.33 10.14
C PHE A 90 -10.66 -9.20 11.35
N HIS A 91 -11.48 -8.66 12.25
CA HIS A 91 -11.89 -9.32 13.48
C HIS A 91 -13.07 -10.27 13.24
N GLN A 92 -13.01 -11.47 13.81
CA GLN A 92 -14.07 -12.46 13.78
C GLN A 92 -14.74 -12.57 15.17
N PRO A 93 -16.06 -12.79 15.26
CA PRO A 93 -16.77 -12.81 16.54
C PRO A 93 -16.36 -13.98 17.47
N LYS A 94 -15.69 -14.98 16.92
CA LYS A 94 -15.13 -16.14 17.64
C LYS A 94 -13.91 -16.67 16.89
N PRO A 95 -13.04 -17.46 17.55
CA PRO A 95 -11.96 -18.15 16.85
C PRO A 95 -12.52 -19.00 15.71
N VAL A 96 -12.12 -18.68 14.48
CA VAL A 96 -12.47 -19.43 13.26
C VAL A 96 -11.26 -20.17 12.73
N PRO A 97 -11.44 -21.29 12.00
CA PRO A 97 -10.34 -21.91 11.28
C PRO A 97 -9.72 -20.92 10.29
N ASN A 98 -8.41 -21.01 10.09
CA ASN A 98 -7.72 -20.18 9.10
C ASN A 98 -8.35 -20.34 7.69
N PHE A 99 -8.22 -19.30 6.88
CA PHE A 99 -8.50 -19.37 5.45
C PHE A 99 -7.59 -20.41 4.80
N GLY A 100 -8.14 -21.19 3.86
CA GLY A 100 -7.44 -22.31 3.21
C GLY A 100 -6.65 -21.89 1.97
N CYS A 101 -7.00 -20.76 1.38
CA CYS A 101 -6.34 -20.24 0.18
C CYS A 101 -6.39 -18.73 0.10
N ALA A 102 -5.44 -18.17 -0.65
CA ALA A 102 -5.36 -16.76 -0.99
C ALA A 102 -5.05 -16.57 -2.47
N GLN A 103 -5.42 -15.42 -3.00
CA GLN A 103 -5.07 -14.95 -4.33
C GLN A 103 -4.62 -13.50 -4.22
N VAL A 104 -3.52 -13.19 -4.89
CA VAL A 104 -3.06 -11.81 -5.08
C VAL A 104 -3.21 -11.52 -6.56
N THR A 105 -4.10 -10.60 -6.92
CA THR A 105 -4.36 -10.22 -8.31
C THR A 105 -3.58 -8.97 -8.64
N GLY A 106 -2.71 -9.06 -9.63
CA GLY A 106 -1.84 -7.97 -10.06
C GLY A 106 -0.95 -8.35 -11.23
N SER A 107 0.12 -7.58 -11.43
CA SER A 107 1.12 -7.74 -12.48
C SER A 107 2.43 -8.40 -12.00
N GLN A 108 2.41 -9.05 -10.84
CA GLN A 108 3.56 -9.78 -10.32
C GLN A 108 3.93 -10.97 -11.21
N THR A 109 5.23 -11.21 -11.36
CA THR A 109 5.79 -12.28 -12.21
C THR A 109 6.90 -13.03 -11.47
N VAL A 110 7.49 -14.04 -12.10
CA VAL A 110 8.69 -14.71 -11.54
C VAL A 110 9.88 -13.76 -11.42
N GLY A 111 10.03 -12.79 -12.35
CA GLY A 111 11.10 -11.79 -12.32
C GLY A 111 10.85 -10.65 -11.34
N ASN A 112 9.59 -10.38 -11.00
CA ASN A 112 9.18 -9.37 -10.04
C ASN A 112 8.07 -9.91 -9.14
N PRO A 113 8.41 -10.77 -8.16
CA PRO A 113 7.42 -11.40 -7.30
C PRO A 113 6.89 -10.44 -6.23
N ALA A 114 5.62 -10.58 -5.90
CA ALA A 114 5.05 -9.96 -4.70
C ALA A 114 5.30 -10.87 -3.49
N THR A 115 5.62 -10.29 -2.33
CA THR A 115 5.73 -11.01 -1.06
C THR A 115 4.43 -10.84 -0.28
N PHE A 116 3.67 -11.92 -0.16
CA PHE A 116 2.48 -11.98 0.68
C PHE A 116 2.84 -12.47 2.09
N LYS A 117 2.29 -11.82 3.12
CA LYS A 117 2.37 -12.26 4.51
C LYS A 117 0.97 -12.30 5.14
N LEU A 118 0.72 -13.39 5.87
CA LEU A 118 -0.48 -13.56 6.69
C LEU A 118 -0.12 -13.46 8.17
N TYR A 119 -0.76 -12.53 8.85
CA TYR A 119 -0.72 -12.42 10.30
C TYR A 119 -2.06 -12.88 10.88
N VAL A 120 -1.99 -13.68 11.96
CA VAL A 120 -3.16 -14.13 12.72
C VAL A 120 -2.89 -13.88 14.20
N ASP A 121 -3.82 -13.18 14.84
CA ASP A 121 -3.72 -12.71 16.24
C ASP A 121 -2.39 -11.96 16.50
N GLY A 122 -1.99 -11.12 15.54
CA GLY A 122 -0.75 -10.35 15.58
C GLY A 122 0.54 -11.14 15.28
N VAL A 123 0.45 -12.46 15.06
CA VAL A 123 1.61 -13.33 14.80
C VAL A 123 1.73 -13.66 13.32
N LEU A 124 2.92 -13.49 12.73
CA LEU A 124 3.20 -13.92 11.36
C LEU A 124 3.07 -15.45 11.25
N LYS A 125 2.08 -15.92 10.47
CA LYS A 125 1.82 -17.36 10.26
C LYS A 125 2.35 -17.88 8.93
N HIS A 126 2.42 -17.03 7.92
CA HIS A 126 2.82 -17.45 6.58
C HIS A 126 3.50 -16.32 5.82
N THR A 127 4.46 -16.69 4.99
CA THR A 127 5.10 -15.82 4.00
C THR A 127 5.17 -16.58 2.68
N GLN A 128 4.75 -15.96 1.59
CA GLN A 128 4.69 -16.56 0.27
C GLN A 128 5.26 -15.60 -0.77
N SER A 129 6.16 -16.11 -1.60
CA SER A 129 6.53 -15.44 -2.85
C SER A 129 5.46 -15.74 -3.89
N VAL A 130 4.80 -14.71 -4.39
CA VAL A 130 3.70 -14.78 -5.35
C VAL A 130 4.20 -14.29 -6.70
N THR A 131 4.20 -15.18 -7.69
CA THR A 131 4.77 -14.95 -9.02
C THR A 131 3.73 -14.90 -10.13
N SER A 132 2.44 -15.02 -9.79
CA SER A 132 1.31 -14.95 -10.72
C SER A 132 0.02 -14.65 -9.97
N SER A 133 -1.04 -14.34 -10.70
CA SER A 133 -2.38 -14.13 -10.14
C SER A 133 -3.14 -15.43 -9.88
N ASN A 134 -2.48 -16.60 -9.94
CA ASN A 134 -3.10 -17.87 -9.61
C ASN A 134 -3.26 -18.00 -8.08
N PRO A 135 -4.35 -18.59 -7.59
CA PRO A 135 -4.55 -18.77 -6.17
C PRO A 135 -3.61 -19.84 -5.61
N PHE A 136 -3.19 -19.67 -4.36
CA PHE A 136 -2.29 -20.57 -3.63
C PHE A 136 -2.87 -21.01 -2.28
N ARG A 137 -2.37 -22.13 -1.75
CA ARG A 137 -2.82 -22.69 -0.46
C ARG A 137 -2.14 -21.99 0.71
N LEU A 138 -2.91 -21.74 1.76
CA LEU A 138 -2.42 -21.24 3.04
C LEU A 138 -2.22 -22.41 4.02
N PRO A 139 -1.32 -22.27 5.01
CA PRO A 139 -1.17 -23.29 6.05
C PRO A 139 -2.42 -23.39 6.90
N GLY A 140 -2.85 -24.62 7.19
CA GLY A 140 -3.94 -24.90 8.12
C GLY A 140 -3.43 -25.25 9.53
N GLY A 141 -4.34 -25.79 10.35
CA GLY A 141 -4.00 -26.35 11.66
C GLY A 141 -4.03 -25.38 12.83
N PHE A 142 -4.54 -24.16 12.61
CA PHE A 142 -4.74 -23.17 13.66
C PHE A 142 -6.03 -22.40 13.45
N HIS A 143 -6.55 -21.87 14.55
CA HIS A 143 -7.67 -20.95 14.57
C HIS A 143 -7.16 -19.55 14.91
N GLY A 144 -7.92 -18.55 14.51
CA GLY A 144 -7.61 -17.14 14.78
C GLY A 144 -8.86 -16.31 14.93
N VAL A 145 -8.72 -15.17 15.59
CA VAL A 145 -9.76 -14.18 15.75
C VAL A 145 -9.48 -12.97 14.86
N ASP A 146 -8.24 -12.49 14.88
CA ASP A 146 -7.82 -11.33 14.12
C ASP A 146 -6.93 -11.73 12.95
N PHE A 147 -7.36 -11.37 11.73
CA PHE A 147 -6.62 -11.65 10.51
C PHE A 147 -6.13 -10.35 9.87
N GLN A 148 -4.89 -10.36 9.38
CA GLN A 148 -4.31 -9.22 8.67
C GLN A 148 -3.37 -9.72 7.57
N VAL A 149 -3.41 -9.04 6.43
CA VAL A 149 -2.52 -9.33 5.30
C VAL A 149 -1.58 -8.17 5.06
N GLU A 150 -0.38 -8.50 4.61
CA GLU A 150 0.62 -7.53 4.17
C GLU A 150 1.16 -8.00 2.82
N VAL A 151 1.28 -7.08 1.87
CA VAL A 151 1.87 -7.34 0.56
C VAL A 151 2.97 -6.34 0.31
N SER A 152 4.15 -6.84 -0.01
CA SER A 152 5.32 -6.04 -0.40
C SER A 152 5.70 -6.37 -1.84
N THR A 153 5.83 -5.37 -2.70
CA THR A 153 5.96 -5.56 -4.15
C THR A 153 6.52 -4.32 -4.83
N THR A 154 7.06 -4.47 -6.05
CA THR A 154 7.29 -3.34 -6.97
C THR A 154 6.35 -3.39 -8.20
N SER A 155 5.57 -4.47 -8.34
CA SER A 155 4.50 -4.62 -9.33
C SER A 155 3.17 -4.10 -8.79
N ASP A 156 2.30 -3.66 -9.70
CA ASP A 156 0.94 -3.22 -9.39
C ASP A 156 0.09 -4.38 -8.87
N ILE A 157 -0.56 -4.16 -7.72
CA ILE A 157 -1.50 -5.09 -7.11
C ILE A 157 -2.87 -4.42 -7.03
N GLN A 158 -3.88 -5.13 -7.52
CA GLN A 158 -5.26 -4.66 -7.56
C GLN A 158 -6.06 -5.18 -6.36
N MET A 159 -5.85 -6.43 -5.97
CA MET A 159 -6.64 -7.07 -4.92
C MET A 159 -5.87 -8.20 -4.24
N VAL A 160 -6.19 -8.40 -2.96
CA VAL A 160 -5.86 -9.61 -2.21
C VAL A 160 -7.16 -10.21 -1.70
N ALA A 161 -7.42 -11.46 -2.06
CA ALA A 161 -8.60 -12.21 -1.62
C ALA A 161 -8.17 -13.46 -0.83
N MET A 162 -8.94 -13.83 0.18
CA MET A 162 -8.76 -15.04 0.97
C MET A 162 -10.09 -15.76 1.13
N ALA A 163 -10.06 -17.09 1.04
CA ALA A 163 -11.24 -17.94 1.16
C ALA A 163 -10.90 -19.26 1.86
N HIS A 164 -11.92 -20.02 2.27
CA HIS A 164 -11.72 -21.33 2.88
C HIS A 164 -11.44 -22.39 1.82
N THR A 165 -11.97 -22.23 0.62
CA THR A 165 -11.76 -23.16 -0.50
C THR A 165 -11.43 -22.45 -1.80
N MET A 166 -10.73 -23.15 -2.71
CA MET A 166 -10.42 -22.61 -4.04
C MET A 166 -11.65 -22.37 -4.89
N THR A 167 -12.71 -23.15 -4.68
CA THR A 167 -13.96 -22.99 -5.42
C THR A 167 -14.63 -21.67 -5.09
N GLU A 168 -14.61 -21.25 -3.81
CA GLU A 168 -15.12 -19.94 -3.39
C GLU A 168 -14.30 -18.80 -4.00
N LEU A 169 -12.97 -18.96 -4.03
CA LEU A 169 -12.06 -17.94 -4.57
C LEU A 169 -12.18 -17.77 -6.09
N ALA A 170 -12.63 -18.79 -6.81
CA ALA A 170 -12.88 -18.69 -8.25
C ALA A 170 -14.16 -17.88 -8.59
N GLN A 171 -14.99 -17.54 -7.59
CA GLN A 171 -16.25 -16.81 -7.77
C GLN A 171 -16.15 -15.32 -7.43
N THR A 172 -14.99 -14.85 -6.94
CA THR A 172 -14.68 -13.45 -6.64
C THR A 172 -14.03 -12.73 -7.80
#